data_AF-A0A7C1PBP1-F1
#
_entry.id   AF-A0A7C1PBP1-F1
#
_cell.length_a   1.000
_cell.length_b   1.000
_cell.length_c   1.000
_cell.angle_alpha   90.00
_cell.angle_beta   90.00
_cell.angle_gamma   90.00
#
_symmetry.space_group_name_H-M   'P 1'
#
loop_
_entity.id
_entity.type
_entity.pdbx_description
1 polymer ?
#
loop_
_entity_poly.entity_id
_entity_poly.type
_entity_poly.pdbx_seq_one_letter_code
_entity_poly.pdbx_strand_id
1 'polypeptide(L)'
;MKIILVGASWAAFNDKLRKICQEIASEKGLEFEERNEDYLFLMKYGEKDELGGADIPQVFVQLEDGTVKHVLTRVPVAGTQPDFEEARKRLLEAIG
;
A
#
# COMPACT_ATOMS: atom_id res chain seq x y z
N MET A 1 -8.46 -10.30 -8.11
CA MET A 1 -7.22 -9.69 -7.59
C MET A 1 -7.46 -8.20 -7.35
N LYS A 2 -6.94 -7.62 -6.26
CA LYS A 2 -7.18 -6.22 -5.89
C LYS A 2 -6.01 -5.55 -5.19
N ILE A 3 -5.89 -4.23 -5.32
CA ILE A 3 -4.94 -3.40 -4.58
C ILE A 3 -5.66 -2.80 -3.38
N ILE A 4 -5.03 -2.84 -2.20
CA ILE A 4 -5.59 -2.32 -0.95
C ILE A 4 -4.62 -1.27 -0.40
N LEU A 5 -5.13 -0.08 -0.12
CA LEU A 5 -4.40 0.95 0.62
C LEU A 5 -5.01 1.07 2.01
N VAL A 6 -4.23 0.84 3.06
CA VAL A 6 -4.61 1.20 4.42
C VAL A 6 -3.89 2.49 4.79
N GLY A 7 -4.66 3.55 5.04
CA GLY A 7 -4.11 4.88 5.21
C GLY A 7 -4.97 5.76 6.10
N ALA A 8 -4.60 7.04 6.20
CA ALA A 8 -5.37 8.03 6.91
C ALA A 8 -5.21 9.40 6.25
N SER A 9 -6.22 10.27 6.40
CA SER A 9 -6.21 11.61 5.81
C SER A 9 -5.09 12.51 6.36
N TRP A 10 -4.62 12.24 7.57
CA TRP A 10 -3.51 12.95 8.21
C TRP A 10 -2.14 12.37 7.86
N ALA A 11 -2.09 11.17 7.27
CA ALA A 11 -0.84 10.47 7.01
C ALA A 11 -0.13 11.06 5.79
N ALA A 12 1.18 11.27 5.93
CA ALA A 12 2.00 11.80 4.85
C ALA A 12 1.91 10.90 3.62
N PHE A 13 1.81 11.52 2.45
CA PHE A 13 1.77 10.86 1.14
C PHE A 13 0.56 9.94 0.90
N ASN A 14 -0.45 9.92 1.78
CA ASN A 14 -1.66 9.12 1.61
C ASN A 14 -2.33 9.37 0.25
N ASP A 15 -2.63 10.63 -0.07
CA ASP A 15 -3.24 11.00 -1.34
C ASP A 15 -2.42 10.61 -2.56
N LYS A 16 -1.09 10.72 -2.47
CA LYS A 16 -0.19 10.39 -3.58
C LYS A 16 -0.16 8.88 -3.81
N LEU A 17 -0.06 8.08 -2.74
CA LEU A 17 -0.13 6.62 -2.82
C LEU A 17 -1.50 6.13 -3.27
N ARG A 18 -2.58 6.72 -2.79
CA ARG A 18 -3.95 6.47 -3.26
C ARG A 18 -4.03 6.64 -4.77
N LYS A 19 -3.54 7.77 -5.28
CA LYS A 19 -3.56 8.04 -6.72
C LYS A 19 -2.75 7.00 -7.50
N ILE A 20 -1.54 6.67 -7.07
CA ILE A 20 -0.70 5.64 -7.70
C ILE A 20 -1.42 4.28 -7.74
N CYS A 21 -2.02 3.88 -6.62
CA CYS A 21 -2.77 2.62 -6.55
C CYS A 21 -3.98 2.61 -7.48
N GLN A 22 -4.75 3.71 -7.52
CA GLN A 22 -5.91 3.86 -8.42
C GLN A 22 -5.49 3.83 -9.90
N GLU A 23 -4.40 4.50 -10.24
CA GLU A 23 -3.84 4.53 -11.59
C GLU A 23 -3.45 3.11 -12.03
N ILE A 24 -2.63 2.41 -11.23
CA ILE A 24 -2.18 1.05 -11.54
C ILE A 24 -3.35 0.06 -11.58
N ALA A 25 -4.29 0.16 -10.64
CA ALA A 25 -5.48 -0.69 -10.63
C ALA A 25 -6.28 -0.51 -11.92
N SER A 26 -6.51 0.74 -12.34
CA SER A 26 -7.21 1.04 -13.59
C SER A 26 -6.44 0.56 -14.83
N GLU A 27 -5.13 0.79 -14.89
CA GLU A 27 -4.25 0.33 -15.98
C GLU A 27 -4.24 -1.19 -16.14
N LYS A 28 -4.35 -1.92 -15.02
CA LYS A 28 -4.30 -3.40 -14.98
C LYS A 28 -5.68 -4.07 -14.92
N GLY A 29 -6.76 -3.29 -14.88
CA GLY A 29 -8.13 -3.81 -14.72
C GLY A 29 -8.38 -4.51 -13.38
N LEU A 30 -7.70 -4.06 -12.32
CA LEU A 30 -7.83 -4.57 -10.95
C LEU A 30 -8.79 -3.72 -10.13
N GLU A 31 -9.35 -4.30 -9.08
CA GLU A 31 -10.10 -3.52 -8.08
C GLU A 31 -9.15 -2.74 -7.17
N PHE A 32 -9.59 -1.56 -6.71
CA PHE A 32 -8.89 -0.77 -5.71
C PHE A 32 -9.78 -0.56 -4.49
N GLU A 33 -9.25 -0.85 -3.31
CA GLU A 33 -9.93 -0.70 -2.02
C GLU A 33 -9.11 0.23 -1.11
N GLU A 34 -9.73 1.29 -0.61
CA GLU A 34 -9.15 2.16 0.40
C GLU A 34 -9.76 1.86 1.76
N ARG A 35 -8.91 1.69 2.77
CA ARG A 35 -9.30 1.46 4.16
C ARG A 35 -8.72 2.56 5.03
N ASN A 36 -9.59 3.30 5.69
CA ASN A 36 -9.17 4.37 6.59
C ASN A 36 -8.93 3.80 7.99
N GLU A 37 -7.70 3.93 8.49
CA GLU A 37 -7.31 3.57 9.86
C GLU A 37 -7.76 2.15 10.28
N ASP A 38 -7.74 1.19 9.35
CA ASP A 38 -8.12 -0.20 9.62
C ASP A 38 -6.99 -0.94 10.34
N TYR A 39 -6.87 -0.66 11.64
CA TYR A 39 -5.86 -1.26 12.51
C TYR A 39 -6.03 -2.78 12.64
N LEU A 40 -7.25 -3.33 12.49
CA LEU A 40 -7.46 -4.78 12.50
C LEU A 40 -6.80 -5.44 11.29
N PHE A 41 -6.93 -4.81 10.11
CA PHE A 41 -6.25 -5.29 8.91
C PHE A 41 -4.73 -5.18 9.04
N LEU A 42 -4.22 -4.04 9.53
CA LEU A 42 -2.78 -3.85 9.79
C LEU A 42 -2.24 -4.86 10.80
N MET A 43 -3.01 -5.17 11.85
CA MET A 43 -2.62 -6.19 12.82
C MET A 43 -2.51 -7.58 12.19
N LYS A 44 -3.30 -7.88 11.16
CA LYS A 44 -3.33 -9.19 10.53
C LYS A 44 -2.33 -9.34 9.39
N TYR A 45 -2.15 -8.28 8.58
CA TYR A 45 -1.41 -8.34 7.31
C TYR A 45 -0.32 -7.27 7.20
N GLY A 46 -0.40 -6.21 7.99
CA GLY A 46 0.53 -5.09 7.95
C GLY A 46 1.89 -5.40 8.54
N GLU A 47 2.88 -4.64 8.10
CA GLU A 47 4.18 -4.60 8.75
C GLU A 47 4.03 -3.87 10.09
N LYS A 48 4.70 -4.41 11.11
CA LYS A 48 4.71 -3.84 12.46
C LYS A 48 6.13 -3.56 12.86
N ASP A 49 6.32 -2.48 13.60
CA ASP A 49 7.56 -2.21 14.29
C ASP A 49 7.77 -3.16 15.48
N GLU A 50 8.94 -3.04 16.12
CA GLU A 50 9.35 -3.87 17.27
C GLU A 50 8.43 -3.75 18.49
N LEU A 51 7.63 -2.67 18.57
CA LEU A 51 6.67 -2.41 19.63
C LEU A 51 5.24 -2.83 19.24
N GLY A 52 5.05 -3.35 18.02
CA GLY A 52 3.75 -3.78 17.50
C GLY A 52 2.92 -2.66 16.88
N GLY A 53 3.49 -1.47 16.71
CA GLY A 53 2.87 -0.35 16.00
C GLY A 53 2.90 -0.59 14.49
N ALA A 54 1.82 -0.22 13.80
CA ALA A 54 1.78 -0.24 12.34
C ALA A 54 1.83 1.20 11.82
N ASP A 55 2.89 1.54 11.10
CA ASP A 55 2.98 2.79 10.36
C ASP A 55 1.97 2.79 9.21
N ILE A 56 1.33 3.92 8.95
CA ILE A 56 0.47 4.14 7.78
C ILE A 56 0.98 5.33 6.96
N PRO A 57 0.73 5.36 5.63
CA PRO A 57 0.01 4.38 4.83
C PRO A 57 0.80 3.11 4.49
N GLN A 58 0.09 1.98 4.36
CA GLN A 58 0.61 0.72 3.81
C GLN A 58 -0.20 0.25 2.61
N VAL A 59 0.48 -0.36 1.63
CA VAL A 59 -0.13 -0.91 0.41
C VAL A 59 -0.02 -2.42 0.40
N PHE A 60 -1.09 -3.06 -0.02
CA PHE A 60 -1.21 -4.50 -0.14
C PHE A 60 -1.80 -4.89 -1.49
N VAL A 61 -1.56 -6.14 -1.88
CA VAL A 61 -2.20 -6.77 -3.02
C VAL A 61 -2.87 -8.05 -2.55
N GLN A 62 -4.14 -8.21 -2.84
CA GLN A 62 -4.85 -9.48 -2.67
C GLN A 62 -4.89 -10.21 -4.01
N LEU A 63 -4.26 -11.37 -4.05
CA LEU A 63 -4.22 -12.27 -5.20
C LEU A 63 -5.58 -12.96 -5.41
N GLU A 64 -5.74 -13.66 -6.55
CA GLU A 64 -6.99 -14.33 -6.91
C GLU A 64 -7.38 -15.48 -5.97
N ASP A 65 -6.39 -16.11 -5.34
CA ASP A 65 -6.59 -17.15 -4.30
C ASP A 65 -7.01 -16.57 -2.94
N GLY A 66 -7.13 -15.24 -2.84
CA GLY A 66 -7.47 -14.52 -1.62
C GLY A 66 -6.27 -14.20 -0.74
N THR A 67 -5.05 -14.60 -1.11
CA THR A 67 -3.83 -14.30 -0.36
C THR A 67 -3.53 -12.81 -0.39
N VAL A 68 -3.35 -12.21 0.79
CA VAL A 68 -2.95 -10.79 0.94
C VAL A 68 -1.44 -10.71 1.12
N LYS A 69 -0.78 -9.98 0.23
CA LYS A 69 0.64 -9.65 0.30
C LYS A 69 0.83 -8.20 0.68
N HIS A 70 1.66 -7.96 1.69
CA HIS A 70 2.20 -6.65 1.97
C HIS A 70 3.20 -6.25 0.88
N VAL A 71 3.05 -5.04 0.34
CA VAL A 71 3.89 -4.52 -0.75
C VAL A 71 4.77 -3.39 -0.27
N LEU A 72 4.19 -2.48 0.52
CA LEU A 72 4.84 -1.23 0.86
C LEU A 72 4.40 -0.76 2.24
N THR A 73 5.37 -0.55 3.13
CA THR A 73 5.19 0.21 4.36
C THR A 73 6.04 1.46 4.23
N ARG A 74 5.38 2.63 4.30
CA ARG A 74 5.98 3.96 4.10
C ARG A 74 6.53 4.14 2.67
N VAL A 75 6.53 5.38 2.18
CA VAL A 75 7.06 5.69 0.85
C VAL A 75 8.59 5.49 0.87
N PRO A 76 9.18 4.78 -0.11
CA PRO A 76 10.63 4.66 -0.24
C PRO A 76 11.27 6.05 -0.34
N VAL A 77 12.54 6.18 0.02
CA VAL A 77 13.25 7.46 -0.01
C VAL A 77 14.49 7.33 -0.89
N ALA A 78 14.60 8.20 -1.90
CA ALA A 78 15.81 8.39 -2.69
C ALA A 78 16.59 9.56 -2.10
N GLY A 79 17.59 9.26 -1.26
CA GLY A 79 18.34 10.27 -0.52
C GLY A 79 17.49 10.93 0.56
N THR A 80 16.96 12.13 0.29
CA THR A 80 16.08 12.87 1.20
C THR A 80 14.66 13.08 0.66
N GLN A 81 14.39 12.64 -0.58
CA GLN A 81 13.09 12.84 -1.23
C GLN A 81 12.31 11.52 -1.32
N PRO A 82 10.97 11.56 -1.18
CA PRO A 82 10.14 10.38 -1.40
C PRO A 82 10.25 9.89 -2.85
N ASP A 83 10.48 8.60 -3.01
CA ASP A 83 10.61 7.91 -4.29
C ASP A 83 9.32 7.15 -4.62
N PHE A 84 8.45 7.85 -5.35
CA PHE A 84 7.18 7.29 -5.81
C PHE A 84 7.34 6.37 -7.01
N GLU A 85 8.43 6.47 -7.77
CA GLU A 85 8.69 5.59 -8.90
C GLU A 85 9.04 4.19 -8.41
N GLU A 86 9.89 4.10 -7.39
CA GLU A 86 10.19 2.85 -6.70
C GLU A 86 8.93 2.25 -6.04
N ALA A 87 8.08 3.07 -5.42
CA ALA A 87 6.80 2.60 -4.87
C ALA A 87 5.90 1.97 -5.95
N ARG A 88 5.78 2.64 -7.10
CA ARG A 88 5.02 2.13 -8.26
C ARG A 88 5.64 0.84 -8.78
N LYS A 89 6.96 0.77 -8.89
CA LYS A 89 7.69 -0.41 -9.36
C LYS A 89 7.43 -1.62 -8.46
N ARG A 90 7.58 -1.48 -7.14
CA ARG A 90 7.30 -2.56 -6.18
C ARG A 90 5.86 -3.07 -6.27
N LEU A 91 4.91 -2.16 -6.46
CA LEU A 91 3.51 -2.51 -6.63
C LEU A 91 3.27 -3.28 -7.93
N LEU A 92 3.90 -2.87 -9.04
CA LEU A 92 3.84 -3.62 -10.30
C LEU A 92 4.48 -5.01 -10.17
N GLU A 93 5.65 -5.12 -9.52
CA GLU A 93 6.32 -6.41 -9.28
C GLU A 93 5.48 -7.35 -8.40
N ALA A 94 4.72 -6.81 -7.44
CA ALA A 94 3.80 -7.60 -6.62
C ALA A 94 2.57 -8.10 -7.40
N ILE A 95 2.19 -7.39 -8.47
CA ILE A 95 1.04 -7.73 -9.31
C ILE A 95 1.38 -8.78 -10.38
N GLY A 96 2.63 -8.80 -10.87
CA GLY A 96 3.06 -9.68 -11.97
C GLY A 96 3.21 -8.96 -13.29
#